data_AF-A0A7S2MU10-F1
#
_entry.id   AF-A0A7S2MU10-F1
#
_cell.length_a   1.000
_cell.length_b   1.000
_cell.length_c   1.000
_cell.angle_alpha   90.00
_cell.angle_beta   90.00
_cell.angle_gamma   90.00
#
_symmetry.space_group_name_H-M   'P 1'
#
loop_
_entity.id
_entity.type
_entity.pdbx_description
1 polymer ?
#
loop_
_entity_poly.entity_id
_entity_poly.type
_entity_poly.pdbx_seq_one_letter_code
_entity_poly.pdbx_strand_id
1 'polypeptide(L)'
;ALELHLHAMHMHMPSTCTCHAHARGAQGSDNKLLSCIFMLIGSHWPELRYIWRHYIVHRVSTAYGHRIGLEQKSAEEKAIQTAKTRPPANVNFLIDRFDEFMYLMLGETVLSLILAPRDSSGNDSHEVEHYWTMFFGFVIVVGMMFTYQVIEPRHAEDHAFRRSLPAAVAYLFLFSFKTVSVLFVGVGIKLAIYNPDASPSCHFAFDQRLQLATALAVCFGLELLMRPLHIGLKRYYSCRTLLRRHPLRALVIALRVAFIVAMLLLALAPLVPFVFLGLQTLFTVVECILAYYQHFVLSRGDLDEYVEKKAKRRHEHVFGEHGFTSHHQIGALG
;
A
#
# COMPACT_ATOMS: atom_id res chain seq x y z
N ALA A 1 4.74 22.80 12.40
CA ALA A 1 5.42 22.11 11.29
C ALA A 1 4.48 21.95 10.08
N LEU A 2 3.33 21.28 10.21
CA LEU A 2 2.32 21.15 9.14
C LEU A 2 1.77 22.50 8.64
N GLU A 3 1.45 23.44 9.54
CA GLU A 3 1.04 24.80 9.16
C GLU A 3 2.15 25.63 8.52
N LEU A 4 3.41 25.47 8.97
CA LEU A 4 4.55 26.15 8.37
C LEU A 4 4.84 25.64 6.95
N HIS A 5 4.56 24.36 6.70
CA HIS A 5 4.65 23.77 5.37
C HIS A 5 3.48 24.23 4.46
N LEU A 6 2.27 24.36 5.01
CA LEU A 6 1.11 24.94 4.31
C LEU A 6 1.31 26.44 3.97
N HIS A 7 1.96 27.21 4.86
CA HIS A 7 2.22 28.63 4.62
C HIS A 7 3.36 28.87 3.62
N ALA A 8 4.40 28.03 3.63
CA ALA A 8 5.47 28.07 2.62
C ALA A 8 4.96 27.67 1.22
N MET A 9 3.97 26.78 1.13
CA MET A 9 3.34 26.39 -0.15
C MET A 9 2.44 27.47 -0.76
N HIS A 10 1.93 28.41 0.04
CA HIS A 10 1.08 29.50 -0.46
C HIS A 10 1.86 30.64 -1.15
N MET A 11 3.18 30.72 -0.97
CA MET A 11 4.01 31.82 -1.51
C MET A 11 4.66 31.56 -2.88
N HIS A 12 4.42 30.40 -3.51
CA HIS A 12 4.94 30.08 -4.85
C HIS A 12 3.89 29.49 -5.80
N MET A 13 2.69 30.08 -5.84
CA MET A 13 1.73 29.84 -6.93
C MET A 13 1.79 31.01 -7.93
N PRO A 14 2.22 30.81 -9.18
CA PRO A 14 2.03 31.80 -10.22
C PRO A 14 0.54 31.95 -10.52
N SER A 15 0.07 33.19 -10.55
CA SER A 15 -1.28 33.59 -10.93
C SER A 15 -1.63 33.14 -12.35
N THR A 16 -2.82 32.53 -12.46
CA THR A 16 -3.76 32.55 -13.60
C THR A 16 -3.34 31.92 -14.93
N CYS A 17 -3.92 30.76 -15.22
CA CYS A 17 -4.41 30.40 -16.56
C CYS A 17 -5.91 30.07 -16.46
N THR A 18 -6.75 31.08 -16.69
CA THR A 18 -8.20 30.93 -16.86
C THR A 18 -8.48 30.33 -18.24
N CYS A 19 -8.78 29.02 -18.30
CA CYS A 19 -9.39 28.42 -19.48
C CYS A 19 -10.91 28.49 -19.36
N HIS A 20 -11.52 29.40 -20.13
CA HIS A 20 -12.95 29.40 -20.43
C HIS A 20 -13.32 28.11 -21.17
N ALA A 21 -14.02 27.20 -20.51
CA ALA A 21 -14.64 26.04 -21.15
C ALA A 21 -16.17 26.25 -21.17
N HIS A 22 -16.67 26.70 -22.31
CA HIS A 22 -18.09 26.65 -22.65
C HIS A 22 -18.48 25.18 -22.87
N ALA A 23 -19.29 24.59 -22.00
CA ALA A 23 -19.85 23.26 -22.22
C ALA A 23 -21.35 23.24 -21.91
N ARG A 24 -22.15 23.15 -22.98
CA ARG A 24 -23.57 22.78 -22.93
C ARG A 24 -23.68 21.35 -22.40
N GLY A 25 -24.74 21.12 -21.63
CA GLY A 25 -24.92 19.96 -20.77
C GLY A 25 -25.02 18.61 -21.47
N ALA A 26 -24.61 17.59 -20.74
CA ALA A 26 -25.31 16.31 -20.61
C ALA A 26 -24.66 15.51 -19.46
N GLN A 27 -25.49 14.68 -18.83
CA GLN A 27 -25.24 13.80 -17.69
C GLN A 27 -23.82 13.20 -17.58
N GLY A 28 -23.25 13.33 -16.38
CA GLY A 28 -21.98 12.69 -15.99
C GLY A 28 -21.39 13.30 -14.72
N SER A 29 -22.19 13.40 -13.65
CA SER A 29 -21.78 14.03 -12.38
C SER A 29 -20.66 13.25 -11.68
N ASP A 30 -20.68 11.92 -11.76
CA ASP A 30 -19.82 11.07 -10.91
C ASP A 30 -18.35 11.05 -11.36
N ASN A 31 -18.08 11.36 -12.63
CA ASN A 31 -16.71 11.39 -13.16
C ASN A 31 -15.97 12.69 -12.82
N LYS A 32 -16.68 13.77 -12.46
CA LYS A 32 -16.07 15.08 -12.19
C LYS A 32 -15.37 15.12 -10.83
N LEU A 33 -16.00 14.57 -9.78
CA LEU A 33 -15.42 14.52 -8.44
C LEU A 33 -14.16 13.66 -8.41
N LEU A 34 -14.21 12.50 -9.06
CA LEU A 34 -13.06 11.60 -9.19
C LEU A 34 -11.89 12.32 -9.90
N SER A 35 -12.17 13.00 -11.01
CA SER A 35 -11.18 13.78 -11.77
C SER A 35 -10.54 14.89 -10.92
N CYS A 36 -11.32 15.59 -10.08
CA CYS A 36 -10.81 16.63 -9.19
C CYS A 36 -9.90 16.08 -8.06
N ILE A 37 -10.30 14.98 -7.41
CA ILE A 37 -9.48 14.33 -6.37
C ILE A 37 -8.15 13.85 -6.98
N PHE A 38 -8.19 13.27 -8.18
CA PHE A 38 -6.99 12.84 -8.89
C PHE A 38 -6.12 13.99 -9.40
N MET A 39 -6.71 15.14 -9.76
CA MET A 39 -5.94 16.33 -10.13
C MET A 39 -5.20 16.92 -8.92
N LEU A 40 -5.79 16.89 -7.73
CA LEU A 40 -5.14 17.29 -6.48
C LEU A 40 -4.01 16.32 -6.08
N ILE A 41 -4.25 15.01 -6.21
CA ILE A 41 -3.20 14.00 -5.98
C ILE A 41 -2.08 14.15 -7.05
N GLY A 42 -2.46 14.36 -8.31
CA GLY A 42 -1.54 14.53 -9.43
C GLY A 42 -0.83 15.90 -9.48
N SER A 43 -1.25 16.89 -8.70
CA SER A 43 -0.46 18.12 -8.49
C SER A 43 0.68 17.91 -7.52
N HIS A 44 0.56 16.95 -6.61
CA HIS A 44 1.62 16.59 -5.68
C HIS A 44 2.51 15.47 -6.21
N TRP A 45 2.04 14.69 -7.19
CA TRP A 45 2.82 13.63 -7.84
C TRP A 45 2.74 13.71 -9.38
N PRO A 46 3.69 14.37 -10.05
CA PRO A 46 3.68 14.52 -11.51
C PRO A 46 3.70 13.17 -12.27
N GLU A 47 4.25 12.11 -11.66
CA GLU A 47 4.25 10.75 -12.22
C GLU A 47 2.84 10.12 -12.26
N LEU A 48 1.98 10.40 -11.26
CA LEU A 48 0.57 9.98 -11.29
C LEU A 48 -0.20 10.71 -12.39
N ARG A 49 0.14 11.99 -12.61
CA ARG A 49 -0.42 12.79 -13.70
C ARG A 49 -0.03 12.18 -15.06
N TYR A 50 1.18 11.64 -15.19
CA TYR A 50 1.65 10.93 -16.38
C TYR A 50 0.86 9.62 -16.62
N ILE A 51 0.75 8.76 -15.61
CA ILE A 51 0.01 7.49 -15.69
C ILE A 51 -1.46 7.75 -16.04
N TRP A 52 -2.07 8.76 -15.40
CA TRP A 52 -3.47 9.12 -15.60
C TRP A 52 -3.74 9.69 -16.99
N ARG A 53 -2.90 10.61 -17.48
CA ARG A 53 -3.02 11.15 -18.84
C ARG A 53 -2.92 10.04 -19.88
N HIS A 54 -2.03 9.07 -19.69
CA HIS A 54 -1.92 7.96 -20.62
C HIS A 54 -3.17 7.06 -20.60
N TYR A 55 -3.73 6.80 -19.40
CA TYR A 55 -4.82 5.84 -19.26
C TYR A 55 -6.18 6.39 -19.68
N ILE A 56 -6.56 7.58 -19.20
CA ILE A 56 -7.87 8.15 -19.52
C ILE A 56 -7.92 8.56 -20.99
N VAL A 57 -6.86 9.19 -21.51
CA VAL A 57 -6.85 9.60 -22.92
C VAL A 57 -6.92 8.37 -23.83
N HIS A 58 -6.22 7.28 -23.51
CA HIS A 58 -6.27 6.08 -24.35
C HIS A 58 -7.60 5.34 -24.26
N ARG A 59 -8.21 5.20 -23.06
CA ARG A 59 -9.52 4.55 -22.88
C ARG A 59 -10.66 5.37 -23.49
N VAL A 60 -10.67 6.69 -23.25
CA VAL A 60 -11.67 7.60 -23.82
C VAL A 60 -11.53 7.67 -25.34
N SER A 61 -10.30 7.69 -25.87
CA SER A 61 -10.06 7.63 -27.31
C SER A 61 -10.55 6.31 -27.93
N THR A 62 -10.33 5.16 -27.29
CA THR A 62 -10.87 3.88 -27.78
C THR A 62 -12.40 3.77 -27.69
N ALA A 63 -13.04 4.40 -26.71
CA ALA A 63 -14.49 4.37 -26.55
C ALA A 63 -15.23 5.30 -27.53
N TYR A 64 -14.61 6.44 -27.89
CA TYR A 64 -15.16 7.39 -28.87
C TYR A 64 -14.71 7.14 -30.31
N GLY A 65 -13.76 6.23 -30.54
CA GLY A 65 -13.12 5.99 -31.83
C GLY A 65 -13.99 5.33 -32.90
N HIS A 66 -15.19 4.84 -32.62
CA HIS A 66 -15.97 4.08 -33.61
C HIS A 66 -16.56 4.94 -34.76
N ARG A 67 -16.35 6.26 -34.80
CA ARG A 67 -16.99 7.15 -35.80
C ARG A 67 -16.09 7.86 -36.81
N ILE A 68 -14.76 7.70 -36.77
CA ILE A 68 -13.85 8.44 -37.68
C ILE A 68 -12.74 7.51 -38.21
N GLY A 69 -13.05 6.70 -39.23
CA GLY A 69 -12.23 5.57 -39.68
C GLY A 69 -10.94 5.88 -40.47
N LEU A 70 -10.55 7.14 -40.67
CA LEU A 70 -9.36 7.49 -41.47
C LEU A 70 -8.29 8.30 -40.71
N GLU A 71 -8.67 9.21 -39.81
CA GLU A 71 -7.69 9.87 -38.91
C GLU A 71 -7.14 8.94 -37.82
N GLN A 72 -7.89 7.88 -37.49
CA GLN A 72 -7.54 6.97 -36.40
C GLN A 72 -6.28 6.14 -36.69
N LYS A 73 -6.06 5.73 -37.96
CA LYS A 73 -4.83 5.00 -38.33
C LYS A 73 -3.57 5.86 -38.17
N SER A 74 -3.62 7.13 -38.58
CA SER A 74 -2.48 8.03 -38.41
C SER A 74 -2.22 8.35 -36.93
N ALA A 75 -3.26 8.50 -36.13
CA ALA A 75 -3.14 8.70 -34.69
C ALA A 75 -2.61 7.45 -33.96
N GLU A 76 -3.05 6.26 -34.37
CA GLU A 76 -2.59 4.98 -33.80
C GLU A 76 -1.12 4.72 -34.16
N GLU A 77 -0.70 4.95 -35.40
CA GLU A 77 0.71 4.84 -35.79
C GLU A 77 1.58 5.84 -35.03
N LYS A 78 1.13 7.10 -34.90
CA LYS A 78 1.83 8.09 -34.07
C LYS A 78 1.88 7.70 -32.60
N ALA A 79 0.83 7.09 -32.05
CA ALA A 79 0.78 6.60 -30.67
C ALA A 79 1.72 5.41 -30.45
N ILE A 80 1.78 4.46 -31.40
CA ILE A 80 2.72 3.34 -31.38
C ILE A 80 4.16 3.85 -31.48
N GLN A 81 4.42 4.85 -32.32
CA GLN A 81 5.75 5.43 -32.50
C GLN A 81 6.19 6.28 -31.30
N THR A 82 5.27 7.01 -30.67
CA THR A 82 5.54 7.67 -29.38
C THR A 82 5.69 6.67 -28.23
N ALA A 83 4.98 5.55 -28.24
CA ALA A 83 5.18 4.48 -27.27
C ALA A 83 6.55 3.81 -27.43
N LYS A 84 7.04 3.62 -28.66
CA LYS A 84 8.36 3.05 -28.96
C LYS A 84 9.53 3.96 -28.59
N THR A 85 9.33 5.28 -28.59
CA THR A 85 10.39 6.26 -28.29
C THR A 85 10.49 6.61 -26.82
N ARG A 86 9.54 6.16 -25.98
CA ARG A 86 9.59 6.44 -24.55
C ARG A 86 10.44 5.41 -23.82
N PRO A 87 11.33 5.86 -22.92
CA PRO A 87 12.05 4.95 -22.06
C PRO A 87 11.05 4.17 -21.19
N PRO A 88 11.26 2.86 -20.99
CA PRO A 88 10.40 2.07 -20.12
C PRO A 88 10.43 2.67 -18.71
N ALA A 89 9.27 2.70 -18.04
CA ALA A 89 9.19 3.17 -16.67
C ALA A 89 10.16 2.36 -15.79
N ASN A 90 11.10 3.06 -15.15
CA ASN A 90 12.05 2.43 -14.25
C ASN A 90 11.34 2.10 -12.92
N VAL A 91 10.71 0.93 -12.87
CA VAL A 91 9.93 0.49 -11.70
C VAL A 91 10.82 0.38 -10.44
N ASN A 92 12.09 0.01 -10.57
CA ASN A 92 13.00 -0.02 -9.41
C ASN A 92 13.14 1.38 -8.80
N PHE A 93 13.38 2.40 -9.64
CA PHE A 93 13.44 3.77 -9.17
C PHE A 93 12.14 4.22 -8.48
N LEU A 94 10.96 3.83 -9.00
CA LEU A 94 9.69 4.13 -8.35
C LEU A 94 9.57 3.47 -6.97
N ILE A 95 9.96 2.20 -6.84
CA ILE A 95 9.96 1.47 -5.55
C ILE A 95 10.85 2.22 -4.54
N ASP A 96 12.07 2.59 -4.94
CA ASP A 96 12.98 3.35 -4.08
C ASP A 96 12.38 4.67 -3.60
N ARG A 97 11.63 5.38 -4.47
CA ARG A 97 10.92 6.62 -4.10
C ARG A 97 9.78 6.37 -3.12
N PHE A 98 9.05 5.26 -3.26
CA PHE A 98 7.98 4.89 -2.30
C PHE A 98 8.57 4.52 -0.94
N ASP A 99 9.68 3.79 -0.91
CA ASP A 99 10.40 3.45 0.31
C ASP A 99 10.91 4.70 1.03
N GLU A 100 11.59 5.60 0.32
CA GLU A 100 12.06 6.88 0.86
C GLU A 100 10.91 7.70 1.45
N PHE A 101 9.78 7.78 0.74
CA PHE A 101 8.60 8.49 1.22
C PHE A 101 7.99 7.85 2.47
N MET A 102 7.90 6.51 2.53
CA MET A 102 7.39 5.81 3.71
C MET A 102 8.30 6.03 4.92
N TYR A 103 9.63 5.99 4.77
CA TYR A 103 10.55 6.32 5.86
C TYR A 103 10.42 7.76 6.33
N LEU A 104 10.14 8.70 5.42
CA LEU A 104 9.87 10.09 5.79
C LEU A 104 8.60 10.20 6.65
N MET A 105 7.52 9.50 6.27
CA MET A 105 6.28 9.47 7.07
C MET A 105 6.50 8.82 8.44
N LEU A 106 7.25 7.72 8.50
CA LEU A 106 7.63 7.08 9.77
C LEU A 106 8.49 8.00 10.63
N GLY A 107 9.42 8.75 10.03
CA GLY A 107 10.26 9.73 10.71
C GLY A 107 9.44 10.86 11.35
N GLU A 108 8.44 11.38 10.64
CA GLU A 108 7.50 12.39 11.19
C GLU A 108 6.66 11.82 12.34
N THR A 109 6.26 10.55 12.24
CA THR A 109 5.61 9.83 13.32
C THR A 109 6.53 9.73 14.55
N VAL A 110 7.81 9.35 14.41
CA VAL A 110 8.79 9.35 15.52
C VAL A 110 8.99 10.75 16.08
N LEU A 111 9.09 11.77 15.23
CA LEU A 111 9.27 13.15 15.69
C LEU A 111 8.08 13.63 16.54
N SER A 112 6.87 13.17 16.21
CA SER A 112 5.66 13.44 16.99
C SER A 112 5.72 12.86 18.42
N LEU A 113 6.47 11.78 18.64
CA LEU A 113 6.71 11.22 19.98
C LEU A 113 7.64 12.12 20.79
N ILE A 114 8.72 12.60 20.17
CA ILE A 114 9.75 13.41 20.84
C ILE A 114 9.23 14.81 21.18
N LEU A 115 8.37 15.37 20.32
CA LEU A 115 7.78 16.70 20.50
C LEU A 115 6.54 16.71 21.40
N ALA A 116 6.19 15.60 22.04
CA ALA A 116 5.06 15.56 22.95
C ALA A 116 5.38 16.42 24.20
N PRO A 117 4.61 17.49 24.47
CA PRO A 117 4.88 18.35 25.60
C PRO A 117 4.68 17.58 26.91
N ARG A 118 5.60 17.76 27.84
CA ARG A 118 5.50 17.24 29.19
C ARG A 118 4.64 18.19 30.03
N ASP A 119 3.61 17.67 30.68
CA ASP A 119 2.84 18.49 31.61
C ASP A 119 3.75 18.89 32.78
N SER A 120 3.80 20.18 33.07
CA SER A 120 4.75 20.78 34.01
C SER A 120 4.25 20.75 35.46
N SER A 121 3.19 19.98 35.73
CA SER A 121 2.38 20.03 36.95
C SER A 121 3.07 19.49 38.22
N GLY A 122 4.38 19.22 38.18
CA GLY A 122 5.23 19.03 39.38
C GLY A 122 4.93 17.78 40.22
N ASN A 123 4.15 16.84 39.69
CA ASN A 123 3.82 15.59 40.39
C ASN A 123 4.70 14.46 39.84
N ASP A 124 5.77 14.12 40.58
CA ASP A 124 6.82 13.16 40.16
C ASP A 124 6.30 11.73 39.90
N SER A 125 5.08 11.40 40.34
CA SER A 125 4.48 10.07 40.17
C SER A 125 4.21 9.69 38.70
N HIS A 126 4.05 10.67 37.81
CA HIS A 126 3.64 10.41 36.41
C HIS A 126 4.79 10.26 35.42
N GLU A 127 6.03 10.39 35.89
CA GLU A 127 7.20 10.32 35.01
C GLU A 127 7.36 8.93 34.40
N VAL A 128 7.14 7.88 35.20
CA VAL A 128 7.33 6.50 34.77
C VAL A 128 6.34 6.11 33.66
N GLU A 129 5.06 6.48 33.80
CA GLU A 129 4.05 6.21 32.78
C GLU A 129 4.36 6.93 31.47
N HIS A 130 4.84 8.17 31.54
CA HIS A 130 5.23 8.94 30.37
C HIS A 130 6.39 8.28 29.59
N TYR A 131 7.45 7.83 30.28
CA TYR A 131 8.56 7.12 29.63
C TYR A 131 8.15 5.79 29.00
N TRP A 132 7.33 4.99 29.70
CA TRP A 132 6.81 3.74 29.12
C TRP A 132 5.90 3.99 27.92
N THR A 133 5.07 5.02 27.97
CA THR A 133 4.21 5.41 26.84
C THR A 133 5.04 5.80 25.61
N MET A 134 6.12 6.56 25.79
CA MET A 134 7.07 6.85 24.70
C MET A 134 7.74 5.58 24.15
N PHE A 135 8.19 4.68 25.04
CA PHE A 135 8.81 3.42 24.64
C PHE A 135 7.84 2.55 23.82
N PHE A 136 6.60 2.37 24.30
CA PHE A 136 5.56 1.64 23.58
C PHE A 136 5.25 2.26 22.22
N GLY A 137 5.12 3.58 22.16
CA GLY A 137 4.98 4.32 20.91
C GLY A 137 6.12 4.01 19.93
N PHE A 138 7.37 4.04 20.41
CA PHE A 138 8.54 3.74 19.57
C PHE A 138 8.52 2.31 19.03
N VAL A 139 8.19 1.32 19.88
CA VAL A 139 8.07 -0.08 19.46
C VAL A 139 6.99 -0.26 18.38
N ILE A 140 5.84 0.44 18.50
CA ILE A 140 4.80 0.42 17.47
C ILE A 140 5.35 0.94 16.13
N VAL A 141 6.08 2.05 16.14
CA VAL A 141 6.65 2.64 14.90
C VAL A 141 7.69 1.73 14.27
N VAL A 142 8.57 1.13 15.07
CA VAL A 142 9.53 0.12 14.59
C VAL A 142 8.80 -1.10 14.02
N GLY A 143 7.71 -1.53 14.66
CA GLY A 143 6.84 -2.59 14.18
C GLY A 143 6.26 -2.29 12.80
N MET A 144 5.67 -1.11 12.61
CA MET A 144 5.15 -0.66 11.31
C MET A 144 6.23 -0.58 10.22
N MET A 145 7.43 -0.09 10.58
CA MET A 145 8.57 -0.06 9.66
C MET A 145 8.97 -1.48 9.23
N PHE A 146 9.06 -2.40 10.19
CA PHE A 146 9.40 -3.79 9.94
C PHE A 146 8.36 -4.48 9.05
N THR A 147 7.07 -4.34 9.34
CA THR A 147 6.02 -4.97 8.53
C THR A 147 5.99 -4.42 7.10
N TYR A 148 6.21 -3.11 6.92
CA TYR A 148 6.36 -2.52 5.60
C TYR A 148 7.49 -3.19 4.81
N GLN A 149 8.70 -3.28 5.38
CA GLN A 149 9.86 -3.91 4.73
C GLN A 149 9.67 -5.40 4.41
N VAL A 150 8.86 -6.12 5.21
CA VAL A 150 8.55 -7.54 5.01
C VAL A 150 7.53 -7.74 3.89
N ILE A 151 6.59 -6.80 3.73
CA ILE A 151 5.48 -6.95 2.79
C ILE A 151 5.85 -6.44 1.40
N GLU A 152 6.60 -5.34 1.31
CA GLU A 152 6.95 -4.73 0.03
C GLU A 152 8.04 -5.50 -0.73
N PRO A 153 7.81 -5.88 -2.01
CA PRO A 153 8.82 -6.51 -2.83
C PRO A 153 9.94 -5.54 -3.20
N ARG A 154 11.20 -5.95 -2.98
CA ARG A 154 12.41 -5.18 -3.34
C ARG A 154 12.78 -5.24 -4.83
N HIS A 155 12.14 -6.13 -5.58
CA HIS A 155 12.43 -6.33 -7.01
C HIS A 155 11.23 -5.91 -7.84
N ALA A 156 11.49 -5.13 -8.91
CA ALA A 156 10.46 -4.65 -9.81
C ALA A 156 9.54 -5.75 -10.35
N GLU A 157 10.09 -6.94 -10.65
CA GLU A 157 9.34 -8.04 -11.29
C GLU A 157 8.23 -8.61 -10.41
N ASP A 158 8.38 -8.51 -9.09
CA ASP A 158 7.38 -8.97 -8.14
C ASP A 158 6.41 -7.87 -7.70
N HIS A 159 6.67 -6.62 -8.11
CA HIS A 159 5.88 -5.47 -7.70
C HIS A 159 4.56 -5.37 -8.48
N ALA A 160 3.52 -4.82 -7.83
CA ALA A 160 2.20 -4.62 -8.44
C ALA A 160 2.25 -3.81 -9.76
N PHE A 161 3.23 -2.90 -9.88
CA PHE A 161 3.49 -2.11 -11.08
C PHE A 161 3.81 -2.94 -12.34
N ARG A 162 4.46 -4.10 -12.18
CA ARG A 162 4.77 -5.01 -13.29
C ARG A 162 3.68 -6.05 -13.54
N ARG A 163 2.76 -6.25 -12.59
CA ARG A 163 1.70 -7.27 -12.70
C ARG A 163 0.60 -6.88 -13.67
N SER A 164 -0.03 -5.74 -13.42
CA SER A 164 -1.13 -5.24 -14.24
C SER A 164 -1.43 -3.79 -13.91
N LEU A 165 -1.96 -3.05 -14.88
CA LEU A 165 -2.32 -1.65 -14.66
C LEU A 165 -3.38 -1.44 -13.56
N PRO A 166 -4.45 -2.24 -13.45
CA PRO A 166 -5.38 -2.10 -12.32
C PRO A 166 -4.72 -2.36 -10.96
N ALA A 167 -3.79 -3.32 -10.87
CA ALA A 167 -3.07 -3.58 -9.64
C ALA A 167 -2.13 -2.42 -9.28
N ALA A 168 -1.45 -1.83 -10.26
CA ALA A 168 -0.65 -0.62 -10.09
C ALA A 168 -1.47 0.54 -9.53
N VAL A 169 -2.63 0.82 -10.13
CA VAL A 169 -3.52 1.90 -9.67
C VAL A 169 -4.05 1.62 -8.27
N ALA A 170 -4.51 0.39 -8.00
CA ALA A 170 -4.99 0.01 -6.68
C ALA A 170 -3.88 0.14 -5.61
N TYR A 171 -2.65 -0.26 -5.94
CA TYR A 171 -1.50 -0.12 -5.05
C TYR A 171 -1.24 1.34 -4.69
N LEU A 172 -1.22 2.26 -5.66
CA LEU A 172 -1.00 3.70 -5.41
C LEU A 172 -2.02 4.29 -4.45
N PHE A 173 -3.28 3.86 -4.56
CA PHE A 173 -4.33 4.27 -3.65
C PHE A 173 -4.12 3.71 -2.25
N LEU A 174 -3.93 2.40 -2.11
CA LEU A 174 -3.72 1.77 -0.81
C LEU A 174 -2.47 2.32 -0.11
N PHE A 175 -1.39 2.56 -0.86
CA PHE A 175 -0.17 3.17 -0.36
C PHE A 175 -0.44 4.59 0.18
N SER A 176 -1.16 5.43 -0.57
CA SER A 176 -1.53 6.79 -0.11
C SER A 176 -2.35 6.76 1.19
N PHE A 177 -3.31 5.84 1.30
CA PHE A 177 -4.07 5.67 2.54
C PHE A 177 -3.19 5.17 3.68
N LYS A 178 -2.24 4.28 3.39
CA LYS A 178 -1.30 3.77 4.38
C LYS A 178 -0.42 4.88 4.92
N THR A 179 0.12 5.75 4.08
CA THR A 179 0.98 6.86 4.53
C THR A 179 0.23 7.84 5.42
N VAL A 180 -1.03 8.15 5.09
CA VAL A 180 -1.88 8.99 5.94
C VAL A 180 -2.19 8.31 7.28
N SER A 181 -2.48 7.01 7.26
CA SER A 181 -2.71 6.21 8.45
C SER A 181 -1.48 6.16 9.37
N VAL A 182 -0.27 6.02 8.83
CA VAL A 182 1.00 6.07 9.58
C VAL A 182 1.16 7.40 10.33
N LEU A 183 0.84 8.53 9.68
CA LEU A 183 0.87 9.84 10.34
C LEU A 183 -0.17 9.94 11.47
N PHE A 184 -1.38 9.42 11.25
CA PHE A 184 -2.42 9.40 12.30
C PHE A 184 -2.02 8.52 13.50
N VAL A 185 -1.26 7.45 13.30
CA VAL A 185 -0.66 6.70 14.42
C VAL A 185 0.24 7.60 15.26
N GLY A 186 1.07 8.43 14.64
CA GLY A 186 1.91 9.41 15.36
C GLY A 186 1.10 10.42 16.17
N VAL A 187 0.02 10.94 15.59
CA VAL A 187 -0.92 11.81 16.31
C VAL A 187 -1.55 11.09 17.51
N GLY A 188 -2.00 9.85 17.33
CA GLY A 188 -2.62 9.07 18.40
C GLY A 188 -1.67 8.75 19.55
N ILE A 189 -0.41 8.41 19.24
CA ILE A 189 0.64 8.22 20.24
C ILE A 189 0.95 9.53 20.96
N LYS A 190 1.06 10.65 20.23
CA LYS A 190 1.30 11.96 20.83
C LYS A 190 0.21 12.35 21.83
N LEU A 191 -1.05 12.09 21.51
CA LEU A 191 -2.18 12.30 22.42
C LEU A 191 -2.08 11.37 23.65
N ALA A 192 -1.62 10.12 23.48
CA ALA A 192 -1.33 9.20 24.60
C ALA A 192 -0.24 9.68 25.54
N ILE A 193 0.78 10.34 25.01
CA ILE A 193 1.89 10.86 25.81
C ILE A 193 1.47 12.13 26.60
N TYR A 194 0.50 12.91 26.09
CA TYR A 194 0.07 14.17 26.71
C TYR A 194 -0.49 13.98 28.13
N ASN A 195 -1.30 12.94 28.34
CA ASN A 195 -1.85 12.60 29.65
C ASN A 195 -1.99 11.06 29.75
N PRO A 196 -0.90 10.35 30.10
CA PRO A 196 -0.84 8.89 30.03
C PRO A 196 -1.68 8.20 31.10
N ASP A 197 -1.96 8.87 32.21
CA ASP A 197 -2.69 8.41 33.39
C ASP A 197 -4.16 8.87 33.41
N ALA A 198 -4.62 9.58 32.39
CA ALA A 198 -5.98 10.10 32.29
C ALA A 198 -7.01 9.02 32.63
N SER A 199 -7.95 9.37 33.53
CA SER A 199 -9.04 8.47 33.91
C SER A 199 -9.79 8.00 32.66
N PRO A 200 -10.18 6.71 32.57
CA PRO A 200 -10.91 6.20 31.40
C PRO A 200 -12.24 6.90 31.12
N SER A 201 -12.81 7.57 32.14
CA SER A 201 -14.05 8.34 32.07
C SER A 201 -13.88 9.78 31.58
N CYS A 202 -12.65 10.26 31.36
CA CYS A 202 -12.42 11.58 30.78
C CYS A 202 -13.01 11.66 29.36
N HIS A 203 -13.64 12.79 29.04
CA HIS A 203 -14.38 12.97 27.77
C HIS A 203 -13.54 12.70 26.52
N PHE A 204 -12.25 13.01 26.55
CA PHE A 204 -11.33 12.82 25.42
C PHE A 204 -10.67 11.42 25.36
N ALA A 205 -10.74 10.63 26.44
CA ALA A 205 -10.01 9.38 26.55
C ALA A 205 -10.53 8.33 25.56
N PHE A 206 -11.84 8.28 25.32
CA PHE A 206 -12.43 7.36 24.35
C PHE A 206 -12.03 7.70 22.91
N ASP A 207 -12.18 8.97 22.51
CA ASP A 207 -11.87 9.41 21.15
C ASP A 207 -10.41 9.19 20.80
N GLN A 208 -9.52 9.42 21.76
CA GLN A 208 -8.09 9.15 21.63
C GLN A 208 -7.78 7.66 21.42
N ARG A 209 -8.36 6.77 22.24
CA ARG A 209 -8.20 5.31 22.07
C ARG A 209 -8.72 4.86 20.71
N LEU A 210 -9.90 5.34 20.31
CA LEU A 210 -10.53 4.99 19.05
C LEU A 210 -9.71 5.48 17.85
N GLN A 211 -9.18 6.70 17.91
CA GLN A 211 -8.36 7.29 16.85
C GLN A 211 -7.06 6.49 16.64
N LEU A 212 -6.34 6.15 17.71
CA LEU A 212 -5.12 5.34 17.61
C LEU A 212 -5.42 3.92 17.13
N ALA A 213 -6.42 3.25 17.69
CA ALA A 213 -6.80 1.90 17.28
C ALA A 213 -7.22 1.85 15.80
N THR A 214 -8.00 2.83 15.35
CA THR A 214 -8.43 2.92 13.95
C THR A 214 -7.25 3.14 13.02
N ALA A 215 -6.33 4.05 13.39
CA ALA A 215 -5.14 4.30 12.60
C ALA A 215 -4.27 3.04 12.46
N LEU A 216 -4.04 2.29 13.55
CA LEU A 216 -3.28 1.04 13.52
C LEU A 216 -3.98 -0.05 12.71
N ALA A 217 -5.28 -0.23 12.92
CA ALA A 217 -6.07 -1.24 12.21
C ALA A 217 -6.12 -0.97 10.70
N VAL A 218 -6.22 0.30 10.30
CA VAL A 218 -6.12 0.70 8.89
C VAL A 218 -4.71 0.43 8.36
N CYS A 219 -3.65 0.75 9.11
CA CYS A 219 -2.27 0.51 8.68
C CYS A 219 -2.00 -0.97 8.38
N PHE A 220 -2.28 -1.86 9.34
CA PHE A 220 -2.09 -3.31 9.19
C PHE A 220 -3.13 -3.95 8.25
N GLY A 221 -4.34 -3.40 8.18
CA GLY A 221 -5.38 -3.83 7.24
C GLY A 221 -4.98 -3.56 5.79
N LEU A 222 -4.47 -2.36 5.50
CA LEU A 222 -3.99 -1.99 4.16
C LEU A 222 -2.80 -2.86 3.75
N GLU A 223 -1.89 -3.17 4.65
CA GLU A 223 -0.82 -4.14 4.44
C GLU A 223 -1.31 -5.51 3.98
N LEU A 224 -2.35 -6.03 4.63
CA LEU A 224 -2.96 -7.30 4.27
C LEU A 224 -3.60 -7.26 2.86
N LEU A 225 -4.15 -6.10 2.48
CA LEU A 225 -4.78 -5.87 1.17
C LEU A 225 -3.78 -5.61 0.04
N MET A 226 -2.66 -4.94 0.31
CA MET A 226 -1.62 -4.64 -0.69
C MET A 226 -0.92 -5.90 -1.16
N ARG A 227 -0.64 -6.85 -0.25
CA ARG A 227 0.09 -8.08 -0.58
C ARG A 227 -0.49 -8.90 -1.76
N PRO A 228 -1.81 -9.17 -1.84
CA PRO A 228 -2.43 -9.78 -3.00
C PRO A 228 -2.19 -9.04 -4.34
N LEU A 229 -1.95 -7.73 -4.33
CA LEU A 229 -1.68 -6.96 -5.55
C LEU A 229 -0.32 -7.32 -6.16
N HIS A 230 0.69 -7.58 -5.32
CA HIS A 230 2.03 -7.99 -5.77
C HIS A 230 2.05 -9.44 -6.28
N ILE A 231 1.29 -10.33 -5.66
CA ILE A 231 1.24 -11.77 -6.05
C ILE A 231 0.23 -12.02 -7.19
N GLY A 232 -0.82 -11.20 -7.25
CA GLY A 232 -1.99 -11.34 -8.13
C GLY A 232 -3.20 -11.93 -7.40
N LEU A 233 -4.34 -11.23 -7.42
CA LEU A 233 -5.55 -11.58 -6.66
C LEU A 233 -6.03 -13.01 -6.94
N LYS A 234 -6.06 -13.43 -8.21
CA LYS A 234 -6.55 -14.77 -8.59
C LYS A 234 -5.70 -15.89 -7.98
N ARG A 235 -4.39 -15.68 -7.87
CA ARG A 235 -3.47 -16.66 -7.26
C ARG A 235 -3.59 -16.63 -5.74
N TYR A 236 -3.77 -15.44 -5.17
CA TYR A 236 -3.84 -15.25 -3.73
C TYR A 236 -5.17 -15.69 -3.11
N TYR A 237 -6.30 -15.31 -3.71
CA TYR A 237 -7.66 -15.50 -3.19
C TYR A 237 -8.43 -16.64 -3.85
N SER A 238 -7.77 -17.59 -4.49
CA SER A 238 -8.44 -18.82 -4.91
C SER A 238 -8.79 -19.63 -3.65
N CYS A 239 -9.83 -19.18 -2.92
CA CYS A 239 -10.10 -19.49 -1.52
C CYS A 239 -10.31 -20.98 -1.31
N ARG A 240 -10.96 -21.63 -2.28
CA ARG A 240 -11.14 -23.09 -2.32
C ARG A 240 -9.83 -23.86 -2.46
N THR A 241 -8.86 -23.28 -3.17
CA THR A 241 -7.51 -23.84 -3.33
C THR A 241 -6.66 -23.54 -2.11
N LEU A 242 -6.73 -22.33 -1.56
CA LEU A 242 -5.99 -21.89 -0.39
C LEU A 242 -6.34 -22.73 0.84
N LEU A 243 -7.64 -22.88 1.13
CA LEU A 243 -8.12 -23.58 2.32
C LEU A 243 -7.81 -25.09 2.27
N ARG A 244 -7.83 -25.68 1.07
CA ARG A 244 -7.58 -27.13 0.90
C ARG A 244 -6.10 -27.47 0.79
N ARG A 245 -5.28 -26.64 0.13
CA ARG A 245 -3.87 -26.96 -0.13
C ARG A 245 -2.91 -26.38 0.91
N HIS A 246 -3.25 -25.24 1.51
CA HIS A 246 -2.36 -24.54 2.45
C HIS A 246 -3.13 -24.04 3.68
N PRO A 247 -3.68 -24.94 4.52
CA PRO A 247 -4.51 -24.57 5.68
C PRO A 247 -3.77 -23.66 6.67
N LEU A 248 -2.46 -23.84 6.84
CA LEU A 248 -1.63 -22.99 7.70
C LEU A 248 -1.60 -21.53 7.21
N ARG A 249 -1.58 -21.29 5.90
CA ARG A 249 -1.60 -19.92 5.35
C ARG A 249 -2.95 -19.25 5.56
N ALA A 250 -4.03 -19.99 5.36
CA ALA A 250 -5.37 -19.49 5.66
C ALA A 250 -5.52 -19.16 7.16
N LEU A 251 -5.01 -20.03 8.04
CA LEU A 251 -5.01 -19.80 9.48
C LEU A 251 -4.24 -18.53 9.87
N VAL A 252 -3.02 -18.34 9.33
CA VAL A 252 -2.23 -17.13 9.63
C VAL A 252 -2.94 -15.86 9.15
N ILE A 253 -3.54 -15.87 7.95
CA ILE A 253 -4.33 -14.73 7.46
C ILE A 253 -5.54 -14.47 8.38
N ALA A 254 -6.25 -15.52 8.80
CA ALA A 254 -7.40 -15.40 9.69
C ALA A 254 -6.99 -14.84 11.07
N LEU A 255 -5.87 -15.31 11.63
CA LEU A 255 -5.31 -14.78 12.87
C LEU A 255 -4.97 -13.30 12.72
N ARG A 256 -4.34 -12.87 11.61
CA ARG A 256 -4.04 -11.46 11.39
C ARG A 256 -5.29 -10.59 11.34
N VAL A 257 -6.32 -11.03 10.61
CA VAL A 257 -7.61 -10.32 10.59
C VAL A 257 -8.22 -10.25 11.99
N ALA A 258 -8.14 -11.34 12.76
CA ALA A 258 -8.64 -11.37 14.13
C ALA A 258 -7.89 -10.38 15.06
N PHE A 259 -6.57 -10.27 14.94
CA PHE A 259 -5.77 -9.30 15.70
C PHE A 259 -6.07 -7.86 15.30
N ILE A 260 -6.24 -7.57 14.00
CA ILE A 260 -6.66 -6.23 13.53
C ILE A 260 -8.04 -5.85 14.12
N VAL A 261 -8.99 -6.79 14.14
CA VAL A 261 -10.30 -6.57 14.77
C VAL A 261 -10.16 -6.41 16.29
N ALA A 262 -9.31 -7.20 16.94
CA ALA A 262 -9.05 -7.08 18.37
C ALA A 262 -8.42 -5.72 18.74
N MET A 263 -7.53 -5.18 17.91
CA MET A 263 -6.97 -3.82 18.08
C MET A 263 -8.08 -2.76 18.09
N LEU A 264 -9.08 -2.87 17.20
CA LEU A 264 -10.24 -1.97 17.16
C LEU A 264 -11.14 -2.14 18.39
N LEU A 265 -11.49 -3.39 18.73
CA LEU A 265 -12.37 -3.67 19.86
C LEU A 265 -11.75 -3.26 21.20
N LEU A 266 -10.42 -3.29 21.31
CA LEU A 266 -9.70 -2.83 22.50
C LEU A 266 -9.96 -1.36 22.81
N ALA A 267 -10.28 -0.52 21.82
CA ALA A 267 -10.63 0.89 22.05
C ALA A 267 -11.90 1.08 22.87
N LEU A 268 -12.80 0.08 22.86
CA LEU A 268 -14.06 0.10 23.62
C LEU A 268 -13.83 -0.22 25.10
N ALA A 269 -12.69 -0.81 25.46
CA ALA A 269 -12.38 -1.11 26.85
C ALA A 269 -12.03 0.20 27.61
N PRO A 270 -12.53 0.41 28.84
CA PRO A 270 -12.26 1.60 29.64
C PRO A 270 -10.85 1.52 30.26
N LEU A 271 -9.83 1.57 29.41
CA LEU A 271 -8.42 1.47 29.80
C LEU A 271 -7.78 2.85 29.91
N VAL A 272 -6.88 2.98 30.88
CA VAL A 272 -5.97 4.11 31.01
C VAL A 272 -5.06 4.16 29.76
N PRO A 273 -4.73 5.35 29.20
CA PRO A 273 -3.98 5.45 27.95
C PRO A 273 -2.67 4.67 27.92
N PHE A 274 -1.88 4.68 29.00
CA PHE A 274 -0.63 3.93 29.08
C PHE A 274 -0.86 2.40 28.93
N VAL A 275 -1.86 1.85 29.63
CA VAL A 275 -2.20 0.41 29.57
C VAL A 275 -2.71 0.05 28.17
N PHE A 276 -3.58 0.89 27.62
CA PHE A 276 -4.09 0.73 26.26
C PHE A 276 -2.95 0.70 25.24
N LEU A 277 -2.00 1.64 25.32
CA LEU A 277 -0.86 1.69 24.40
C LEU A 277 0.06 0.47 24.55
N GLY A 278 0.29 0.00 25.78
CA GLY A 278 1.03 -1.24 26.02
C GLY A 278 0.39 -2.47 25.36
N LEU A 279 -0.94 -2.60 25.44
CA LEU A 279 -1.67 -3.69 24.79
C LEU A 279 -1.68 -3.55 23.24
N GLN A 280 -1.82 -2.33 22.70
CA GLN A 280 -1.68 -2.08 21.27
C GLN A 280 -0.27 -2.43 20.76
N THR A 281 0.75 -2.18 21.58
CA THR A 281 2.14 -2.55 21.29
C THR A 281 2.29 -4.08 21.21
N LEU A 282 1.72 -4.81 22.17
CA LEU A 282 1.71 -6.27 22.15
C LEU A 282 1.06 -6.81 20.87
N PHE A 283 -0.13 -6.29 20.51
CA PHE A 283 -0.80 -6.69 19.27
C PHE A 283 0.02 -6.34 18.03
N THR A 284 0.70 -5.20 18.01
CA THR A 284 1.59 -4.80 16.92
C THR A 284 2.76 -5.78 16.78
N VAL A 285 3.40 -6.19 17.87
CA VAL A 285 4.47 -7.19 17.85
C VAL A 285 3.96 -8.54 17.33
N VAL A 286 2.77 -8.96 17.77
CA VAL A 286 2.16 -10.21 17.25
C VAL A 286 1.87 -10.11 15.76
N GLU A 287 1.33 -8.98 15.28
CA GLU A 287 1.13 -8.71 13.85
C GLU A 287 2.45 -8.78 13.07
N CYS A 288 3.54 -8.23 13.61
CA CYS A 288 4.87 -8.32 13.00
C CYS A 288 5.32 -9.77 12.83
N ILE A 289 5.16 -10.59 13.87
CA ILE A 289 5.53 -12.01 13.85
C ILE A 289 4.67 -12.78 12.84
N LEU A 290 3.36 -12.54 12.83
CA LEU A 290 2.44 -13.19 11.89
C LEU A 290 2.73 -12.76 10.44
N ALA A 291 3.01 -11.48 10.19
CA ALA A 291 3.40 -10.97 8.88
C ALA A 291 4.71 -11.61 8.39
N TYR A 292 5.71 -11.72 9.27
CA TYR A 292 6.97 -12.39 8.99
C TYR A 292 6.76 -13.87 8.65
N TYR A 293 5.98 -14.60 9.47
CA TYR A 293 5.68 -16.00 9.24
C TYR A 293 4.92 -16.23 7.92
N GLN A 294 3.93 -15.37 7.63
CA GLN A 294 3.21 -15.35 6.36
C GLN A 294 4.14 -15.07 5.18
N HIS A 295 5.16 -14.22 5.35
CA HIS A 295 6.14 -13.95 4.29
C HIS A 295 7.12 -15.09 4.10
N PHE A 296 7.98 -15.35 5.06
CA PHE A 296 9.15 -16.18 4.85
C PHE A 296 8.86 -17.67 4.95
N VAL A 297 8.07 -18.08 5.94
CA VAL A 297 7.85 -19.51 6.19
C VAL A 297 6.89 -20.09 5.16
N LEU A 298 5.80 -19.38 4.88
CA LEU A 298 4.76 -19.89 4.00
C LEU A 298 5.02 -19.65 2.51
N SER A 299 5.76 -18.59 2.12
CA SER A 299 6.04 -18.34 0.69
C SER A 299 7.18 -19.18 0.13
N ARG A 300 8.10 -19.69 0.98
CA ARG A 300 9.19 -20.57 0.52
C ARG A 300 8.65 -21.85 -0.13
N GLY A 301 7.65 -22.49 0.49
CA GLY A 301 7.03 -23.69 -0.07
C GLY A 301 6.43 -23.48 -1.46
N ASP A 302 5.81 -22.32 -1.70
CA ASP A 302 5.23 -21.98 -3.02
C ASP A 302 6.31 -21.74 -4.09
N LEU A 303 7.46 -21.19 -3.68
CA LEU A 303 8.58 -20.91 -4.59
C LEU A 303 9.25 -22.20 -5.03
N ASP A 304 9.50 -23.12 -4.11
CA ASP A 304 10.12 -24.41 -4.40
C ASP A 304 9.25 -25.21 -5.38
N GLU A 305 7.93 -25.27 -5.16
CA GLU A 305 6.99 -25.92 -6.07
C GLU A 305 6.95 -25.24 -7.46
N TYR A 306 7.07 -23.90 -7.51
CA TYR A 306 7.12 -23.17 -8.77
C TYR A 306 8.41 -23.41 -9.55
N VAL A 307 9.55 -23.39 -8.86
CA VAL A 307 10.88 -23.64 -9.45
C VAL A 307 10.93 -25.06 -10.01
N GLU A 308 10.44 -26.04 -9.26
CA GLU A 308 10.35 -27.44 -9.70
C GLU A 308 9.47 -27.59 -10.95
N LYS A 309 8.27 -27.00 -10.98
CA LYS A 309 7.38 -27.03 -12.16
C LYS A 309 7.98 -26.30 -13.37
N LYS A 310 8.75 -25.24 -13.15
CA LYS A 310 9.44 -24.52 -14.23
C LYS A 310 10.63 -25.32 -14.76
N ALA A 311 11.36 -26.02 -13.89
CA ALA A 311 12.43 -26.93 -14.27
C ALA A 311 11.88 -28.11 -15.09
N LYS A 312 10.79 -28.74 -14.63
CA LYS A 312 10.13 -29.84 -15.35
C LYS A 312 9.65 -29.43 -16.75
N ARG A 313 9.02 -28.25 -16.89
CA ARG A 313 8.61 -27.72 -18.19
C ARG A 313 9.77 -27.42 -19.13
N ARG A 314 10.90 -26.91 -18.60
CA ARG A 314 12.11 -26.72 -19.41
C ARG A 314 12.68 -28.06 -19.87
N HIS A 315 12.69 -29.07 -19.01
CA HIS A 315 13.13 -30.41 -19.38
C HIS A 315 12.22 -31.01 -20.47
N GLU A 316 10.90 -30.95 -20.31
CA GLU A 316 9.95 -31.41 -21.33
C GLU A 316 10.13 -30.68 -22.67
N HIS A 317 10.43 -29.38 -22.66
CA HIS A 317 10.66 -28.62 -23.89
C HIS A 317 11.98 -28.97 -24.59
N VAL A 318 13.04 -29.27 -23.83
CA VAL A 318 14.35 -29.66 -24.40
C VAL A 318 14.30 -31.09 -24.97
N PHE A 319 13.62 -32.02 -24.30
CA PHE A 319 13.55 -33.42 -24.74
C PHE A 319 12.41 -33.71 -25.72
N GLY A 320 11.35 -32.91 -25.72
CA GLY A 320 10.22 -33.05 -26.64
C GLY A 320 10.57 -32.74 -28.10
N GLU A 321 11.55 -31.88 -28.36
CA GLU A 321 11.95 -31.51 -29.73
C GLU A 321 12.84 -32.56 -30.41
N HIS A 322 13.53 -33.44 -29.66
CA HIS A 322 14.37 -34.50 -30.22
C HIS A 322 13.65 -35.83 -30.48
N GLY A 323 12.41 -35.98 -30.00
CA GLY A 323 11.63 -37.21 -30.16
C GLY A 323 10.87 -37.35 -31.48
N PHE A 324 10.74 -36.28 -32.29
CA PHE A 324 9.82 -36.26 -33.44
C PHE A 324 10.47 -36.36 -34.82
N THR A 325 11.80 -36.34 -34.93
CA THR A 325 12.49 -36.40 -36.24
C THR A 325 13.00 -37.79 -36.64
N SER A 326 12.93 -38.80 -35.76
CA SER A 326 13.58 -40.09 -36.05
C SER A 326 12.72 -41.16 -36.72
N HIS A 327 11.42 -40.92 -36.99
CA HIS A 327 10.54 -41.94 -37.58
C HIS A 327 10.23 -41.78 -39.08
N HIS A 328 10.71 -40.72 -39.75
CA HIS A 328 10.38 -40.49 -41.16
C HIS A 328 11.45 -40.89 -42.20
N GLN A 329 12.58 -41.47 -41.80
CA GLN A 329 13.66 -41.83 -42.73
C GLN A 329 13.87 -43.33 -43.02
N ILE A 330 13.05 -44.24 -42.47
CA ILE A 330 13.21 -45.69 -42.73
C ILE A 330 12.30 -46.21 -43.87
N GLY A 331 11.43 -45.37 -44.44
CA GLY A 331 10.44 -45.78 -45.45
C GLY A 331 10.81 -45.57 -46.94
N ALA A 332 12.02 -45.13 -47.28
CA ALA A 332 12.38 -44.76 -48.66
C ALA A 332 13.51 -45.60 -49.29
N LEU A 333 13.82 -46.76 -48.71
CA LEU A 333 14.72 -47.77 -49.28
C LEU A 333 14.02 -49.13 -49.18
N GLY A 334 13.12 -49.39 -50.13
CA GLY A 334 12.39 -50.65 -50.28
C GLY A 334 11.73 -50.70 -51.64
#